data_AF-A0A6N8IN93-F1
#
_entry.id   AF-A0A6N8IN93-F1
#
_cell.length_a   1.000
_cell.length_b   1.000
_cell.length_c   1.000
_cell.angle_alpha   90.00
_cell.angle_beta   90.00
_cell.angle_gamma   90.00
#
_symmetry.space_group_name_H-M   'P 1'
#
loop_
_entity.id
_entity.type
_entity.pdbx_description
1 polymer ?
#
loop_
_entity_poly.entity_id
_entity_poly.type
_entity_poly.pdbx_seq_one_letter_code
_entity_poly.pdbx_strand_id
1 'polypeptide(L)'
;METGNQSSAAAPSGTADGHGQAHDKKSTWKLKVQGETLEYDVPEVRVSDAMTRAGFDPKKAWHIYLIVKDQPKQEVPLDYVVDLRMPGIEKIRLMQRNVDNGDGQQQAQRRQFKVLKADEQFLDGMGLRWEAAVEGEAQWLVIHDYQLPAGYSPQTVQLALNIHKDYPAAQIDMFYFWPHVRLASGREIPSTQVTATVDGHVFQGWSRHRNEASKWDEYSDNIRTHMALVETCLAKELGE
;
A
#
# COMPACT_ATOMS: atom_id res chain seq x y z
N MET A 1 -33.42 -85.88 -36.75
CA MET A 1 -34.77 -85.37 -37.07
C MET A 1 -35.02 -84.24 -36.09
N GLU A 2 -34.43 -83.06 -36.29
CA GLU A 2 -34.69 -82.11 -37.38
C GLU A 2 -36.15 -81.63 -37.35
N THR A 3 -36.32 -80.35 -37.02
CA THR A 3 -37.27 -79.32 -37.51
C THR A 3 -37.29 -78.24 -36.43
N GLY A 4 -36.69 -77.06 -36.63
CA GLY A 4 -37.33 -75.92 -37.31
C GLY A 4 -37.82 -74.94 -36.22
N ASN A 5 -37.80 -73.62 -36.36
CA ASN A 5 -37.53 -72.78 -37.50
C ASN A 5 -37.16 -71.38 -37.01
N GLN A 6 -36.39 -70.74 -37.88
CA GLN A 6 -35.85 -69.40 -37.96
C GLN A 6 -36.86 -68.26 -37.83
N SER A 7 -36.36 -67.10 -37.43
CA SER A 7 -36.57 -65.80 -38.11
C SER A 7 -35.88 -64.72 -37.28
N SER A 8 -35.21 -63.69 -37.78
CA SER A 8 -34.99 -63.07 -39.10
C SER A 8 -34.22 -61.77 -38.73
N ALA A 9 -33.39 -61.06 -39.49
CA ALA A 9 -32.91 -61.10 -40.85
C ALA A 9 -31.74 -60.09 -40.96
N ALA A 10 -30.96 -60.26 -42.03
CA ALA A 10 -30.27 -59.22 -42.82
C ALA A 10 -29.05 -58.47 -42.24
N ALA A 11 -27.87 -59.00 -42.60
CA ALA A 11 -26.71 -58.22 -43.08
C ALA A 11 -27.00 -57.68 -44.52
N PRO A 12 -26.22 -56.79 -45.19
CA PRO A 12 -24.76 -56.95 -45.32
C PRO A 12 -23.88 -55.69 -45.55
N SER A 13 -22.57 -55.92 -45.35
CA SER A 13 -21.42 -55.41 -46.12
C SER A 13 -21.30 -53.93 -46.51
N GLY A 14 -20.26 -53.28 -45.98
CA GLY A 14 -19.68 -52.07 -46.54
C GLY A 14 -18.23 -51.88 -46.07
N THR A 15 -17.27 -52.21 -46.93
CA THR A 15 -15.85 -51.88 -46.84
C THR A 15 -15.62 -50.36 -46.90
N ALA A 16 -14.74 -49.82 -46.07
CA ALA A 16 -13.74 -48.82 -46.48
C ALA A 16 -12.88 -48.39 -45.29
N ASP A 17 -11.57 -48.40 -45.51
CA ASP A 17 -10.58 -47.70 -44.70
C ASP A 17 -10.99 -46.27 -44.39
N GLY A 18 -10.79 -45.88 -43.13
CA GLY A 18 -10.92 -44.51 -42.67
C GLY A 18 -9.98 -44.29 -41.51
N HIS A 19 -8.76 -43.83 -41.82
CA HIS A 19 -7.91 -43.14 -40.87
C HIS A 19 -8.69 -41.95 -40.29
N GLY A 20 -9.41 -42.19 -39.19
CA GLY A 20 -9.92 -41.15 -38.33
C GLY A 20 -8.78 -40.63 -37.47
N GLN A 21 -8.03 -39.66 -38.00
CA GLN A 21 -7.18 -38.80 -37.20
C GLN A 21 -7.96 -38.38 -35.96
N ALA A 22 -7.45 -38.74 -34.79
CA ALA A 22 -7.89 -38.12 -33.54
C ALA A 22 -7.55 -36.63 -33.70
N HIS A 23 -8.56 -35.84 -34.07
CA HIS A 23 -8.49 -34.40 -34.00
C HIS A 23 -8.31 -34.05 -32.54
N ASP A 24 -7.05 -33.86 -32.15
CA ASP A 24 -6.65 -33.20 -30.93
C ASP A 24 -7.23 -31.79 -31.02
N LYS A 25 -8.49 -31.63 -30.60
CA LYS A 25 -9.14 -30.33 -30.51
C LYS A 25 -8.35 -29.57 -29.48
N LYS A 26 -7.42 -28.73 -29.94
CA LYS A 26 -6.71 -27.77 -29.10
C LYS A 26 -7.78 -26.98 -28.34
N SER A 27 -7.92 -27.27 -27.05
CA SER A 27 -8.86 -26.55 -26.20
C SER A 27 -8.33 -25.14 -26.03
N THR A 28 -9.04 -24.17 -26.60
CA THR A 28 -8.73 -22.76 -26.42
C THR A 28 -9.42 -22.23 -25.16
N TRP A 29 -8.64 -21.67 -24.26
CA TRP A 29 -9.07 -21.08 -23.00
C TRP A 29 -9.09 -19.56 -23.11
N LYS A 30 -9.97 -18.90 -22.36
CA LYS A 30 -10.09 -17.43 -22.36
C LYS A 30 -9.88 -16.88 -20.96
N LEU A 31 -9.07 -15.85 -20.85
CA LEU A 31 -8.86 -15.11 -19.60
C LEU A 31 -8.95 -13.62 -19.88
N LYS A 32 -9.78 -12.92 -19.10
CA LYS A 32 -9.91 -11.47 -19.19
C LYS A 32 -8.92 -10.80 -18.23
N VAL A 33 -8.10 -9.88 -18.73
CA VAL A 33 -7.16 -9.05 -17.94
C VAL A 33 -7.51 -7.59 -18.17
N GLN A 34 -7.97 -6.89 -17.13
CA GLN A 34 -8.28 -5.45 -17.19
C GLN A 34 -9.17 -4.97 -18.35
N GLY A 35 -10.11 -5.81 -18.79
CA GLY A 35 -10.99 -5.46 -19.91
C GLY A 35 -10.62 -6.19 -21.21
N GLU A 36 -9.37 -6.58 -21.39
CA GLU A 36 -8.87 -7.31 -22.55
C GLU A 36 -9.08 -8.81 -22.40
N THR A 37 -9.49 -9.51 -23.47
CA THR A 37 -9.68 -10.96 -23.45
C THR A 37 -8.55 -11.64 -24.21
N LEU A 38 -7.78 -12.47 -23.51
CA LEU A 38 -6.67 -13.22 -24.06
C LEU A 38 -7.05 -14.69 -24.27
N GLU A 39 -6.54 -15.29 -25.34
CA GLU A 39 -6.74 -16.71 -25.67
C GLU A 39 -5.46 -17.54 -25.41
N TYR A 40 -5.62 -18.73 -24.86
CA TYR A 40 -4.53 -19.66 -24.49
C TYR A 40 -4.82 -21.06 -25.01
N ASP A 41 -3.80 -21.80 -25.41
CA ASP A 41 -3.87 -23.21 -25.78
C ASP A 41 -3.54 -24.15 -24.60
N VAL A 42 -3.08 -23.59 -23.48
CA VAL A 42 -2.84 -24.27 -22.21
C VAL A 42 -3.79 -23.76 -21.12
N PRO A 43 -4.22 -24.63 -20.19
CA PRO A 43 -5.12 -24.24 -19.11
C PRO A 43 -4.43 -23.49 -17.96
N GLU A 44 -3.11 -23.68 -17.80
CA GLU A 44 -2.33 -23.08 -16.71
C GLU A 44 -1.66 -21.80 -17.21
N VAL A 45 -2.08 -20.67 -16.66
CA VAL A 45 -1.63 -19.36 -17.09
C VAL A 45 -0.99 -18.62 -15.93
N ARG A 46 0.31 -18.33 -16.03
CA ARG A 46 0.98 -17.48 -15.06
C ARG A 46 0.49 -16.04 -15.19
N VAL A 47 0.19 -15.42 -14.05
CA VAL A 47 -0.31 -14.03 -13.97
C VAL A 47 0.63 -13.04 -14.68
N SER A 48 1.95 -13.14 -14.47
CA SER A 48 2.94 -12.29 -15.15
C SER A 48 2.84 -12.33 -16.68
N ASP A 49 2.59 -13.52 -17.23
CA ASP A 49 2.56 -13.74 -18.68
C ASP A 49 1.25 -13.19 -19.25
N ALA A 50 0.14 -13.38 -18.53
CA ALA A 50 -1.14 -12.78 -18.88
C ALA A 50 -1.10 -11.25 -18.85
N MET A 51 -0.43 -10.66 -17.86
CA MET A 51 -0.23 -9.20 -17.79
C MET A 51 0.59 -8.68 -18.96
N THR A 52 1.71 -9.35 -19.27
CA THR A 52 2.57 -8.97 -20.40
C THR A 52 1.82 -9.01 -21.73
N ARG A 53 1.03 -10.08 -21.94
CA ARG A 53 0.21 -10.26 -23.15
C ARG A 53 -0.89 -9.22 -23.28
N ALA A 54 -1.42 -8.70 -22.16
CA ALA A 54 -2.40 -7.62 -22.12
C ALA A 54 -1.75 -6.21 -22.12
N GLY A 55 -0.44 -6.11 -22.39
CA GLY A 55 0.27 -4.83 -22.48
C GLY A 55 0.61 -4.16 -21.15
N PHE A 56 0.50 -4.87 -20.02
CA PHE A 56 0.91 -4.36 -18.71
C PHE A 56 2.33 -4.83 -18.36
N ASP A 57 3.13 -3.92 -17.82
CA ASP A 57 4.49 -4.22 -17.35
C ASP A 57 4.46 -4.91 -15.98
N PRO A 58 4.77 -6.21 -15.87
CA PRO A 58 4.73 -6.95 -14.60
C PRO A 58 5.77 -6.46 -13.58
N LYS A 59 6.77 -5.67 -14.01
CA LYS A 59 7.79 -5.11 -13.12
C LYS A 59 7.29 -3.90 -12.34
N LYS A 60 6.16 -3.30 -12.73
CA LYS A 60 5.51 -2.23 -11.97
C LYS A 60 4.76 -2.78 -10.76
N ALA A 61 4.56 -1.95 -9.76
CA ALA A 61 3.82 -2.34 -8.56
C ALA A 61 2.32 -2.41 -8.90
N TRP A 62 1.75 -3.62 -8.87
CA TRP A 62 0.34 -3.87 -9.08
C TRP A 62 -0.25 -4.58 -7.86
N HIS A 63 -1.42 -4.14 -7.41
CA HIS A 63 -2.37 -5.03 -6.76
C HIS A 63 -3.06 -5.85 -7.83
N ILE A 64 -3.02 -7.18 -7.71
CA ILE A 64 -3.54 -8.10 -8.70
C ILE A 64 -4.64 -8.91 -8.03
N TYR A 65 -5.86 -8.78 -8.54
CA TYR A 65 -7.01 -9.48 -8.00
C TYR A 65 -7.53 -10.49 -9.02
N LEU A 66 -7.56 -11.76 -8.62
CA LEU A 66 -8.32 -12.79 -9.30
C LEU A 66 -9.78 -12.70 -8.85
N ILE A 67 -10.68 -12.63 -9.82
CA ILE A 67 -12.12 -12.57 -9.58
C ILE A 67 -12.72 -13.87 -10.10
N VAL A 68 -13.27 -14.65 -9.16
CA VAL A 68 -13.99 -15.90 -9.41
C VAL A 68 -15.45 -15.67 -9.03
N LYS A 69 -16.36 -16.15 -9.88
CA LYS A 69 -17.80 -16.03 -9.72
C LYS A 69 -18.23 -16.52 -8.34
N ASP A 70 -19.06 -15.72 -7.68
CA ASP A 70 -19.61 -15.99 -6.34
C ASP A 70 -18.55 -16.16 -5.23
N GLN A 71 -17.30 -15.73 -5.47
CA GLN A 71 -16.22 -15.70 -4.48
C GLN A 71 -15.74 -14.27 -4.21
N PRO A 72 -15.26 -13.97 -2.99
CA PRO A 72 -14.58 -12.72 -2.70
C PRO A 72 -13.38 -12.52 -3.64
N LYS A 73 -13.05 -11.25 -3.93
CA LYS A 73 -11.83 -10.90 -4.67
C LYS A 73 -10.60 -11.48 -3.97
N GLN A 74 -9.79 -12.25 -4.69
CA GLN A 74 -8.58 -12.86 -4.17
C GLN A 74 -7.37 -12.08 -4.67
N GLU A 75 -6.57 -11.53 -3.76
CA GLU A 75 -5.28 -10.95 -4.13
C GLU A 75 -4.27 -12.08 -4.42
N VAL A 76 -3.59 -11.99 -5.56
CA VAL A 76 -2.64 -13.02 -6.01
C VAL A 76 -1.30 -12.39 -6.41
N PRO A 77 -0.16 -13.09 -6.19
CA PRO A 77 1.14 -12.62 -6.65
C PRO A 77 1.36 -12.83 -8.16
N LEU A 78 2.44 -12.29 -8.71
CA LEU A 78 2.80 -12.35 -10.14
C LEU A 78 3.12 -13.77 -10.65
N ASP A 79 3.68 -14.60 -9.78
CA ASP A 79 4.07 -15.99 -10.07
C ASP A 79 2.90 -16.97 -9.91
N TYR A 80 1.75 -16.50 -9.42
CA TYR A 80 0.54 -17.28 -9.31
C TYR A 80 0.13 -17.84 -10.67
N VAL A 81 -0.22 -19.13 -10.69
CA VAL A 81 -0.71 -19.83 -11.87
C VAL A 81 -2.21 -19.94 -11.76
N VAL A 82 -2.91 -19.25 -12.66
CA VAL A 82 -4.35 -19.36 -12.82
C VAL A 82 -4.64 -20.64 -13.59
N ASP A 83 -5.36 -21.58 -12.96
CA ASP A 83 -5.85 -22.77 -13.62
C ASP A 83 -7.24 -22.53 -14.23
N LEU A 84 -7.28 -22.30 -15.54
CA LEU A 84 -8.51 -22.02 -16.29
C LEU A 84 -9.50 -23.19 -16.35
N ARG A 85 -9.13 -24.39 -15.86
CA ARG A 85 -10.06 -25.51 -15.67
C ARG A 85 -11.00 -25.27 -14.48
N MET A 86 -10.64 -24.36 -13.57
CA MET A 86 -11.48 -24.04 -12.42
C MET A 86 -12.74 -23.30 -12.87
N PRO A 87 -13.94 -23.79 -12.52
CA PRO A 87 -15.17 -23.13 -12.92
C PRO A 87 -15.29 -21.75 -12.26
N GLY A 88 -15.77 -20.78 -13.03
CA GLY A 88 -16.13 -19.46 -12.52
C GLY A 88 -15.01 -18.42 -12.56
N ILE A 89 -13.82 -18.69 -13.10
CA ILE A 89 -12.81 -17.63 -13.30
C ILE A 89 -13.39 -16.58 -14.25
N GLU A 90 -13.55 -15.34 -13.77
CA GLU A 90 -14.11 -14.25 -14.57
C GLU A 90 -13.02 -13.38 -15.20
N LYS A 91 -12.06 -12.91 -14.38
CA LYS A 91 -11.04 -11.94 -14.80
C LYS A 91 -9.92 -11.75 -13.79
N ILE A 92 -8.80 -11.25 -14.28
CA ILE A 92 -7.77 -10.56 -13.51
C ILE A 92 -8.05 -9.05 -13.56
N ARG A 93 -8.14 -8.42 -12.39
CA ARG A 93 -8.18 -6.97 -12.23
C ARG A 93 -6.84 -6.49 -11.69
N LEU A 94 -6.24 -5.54 -12.39
CA LEU A 94 -5.01 -4.87 -11.97
C LEU A 94 -5.36 -3.52 -11.35
N MET A 95 -4.69 -3.13 -10.29
CA MET A 95 -4.76 -1.79 -9.73
C MET A 95 -3.34 -1.34 -9.49
N GLN A 96 -2.95 -0.17 -9.99
CA GLN A 96 -1.59 0.32 -9.79
C GLN A 96 -1.38 0.57 -8.30
N ARG A 97 -0.40 -0.10 -7.71
CA ARG A 97 -0.01 0.10 -6.32
C ARG A 97 0.86 1.35 -6.30
N ASN A 98 0.33 2.41 -5.67
CA ASN A 98 0.95 3.72 -5.45
C ASN A 98 1.82 4.25 -6.59
N VAL A 99 1.30 5.24 -7.31
CA VAL A 99 2.15 6.13 -8.12
C VAL A 99 2.93 6.99 -7.13
N ASP A 100 4.10 6.52 -6.70
CA ASP A 100 5.05 7.38 -5.99
C ASP A 100 6.49 6.94 -6.27
N ASN A 101 7.32 7.94 -6.59
CA ASN A 101 8.71 7.75 -7.00
C ASN A 101 9.61 7.59 -5.77
N GLY A 102 10.33 6.47 -5.68
CA GLY A 102 11.59 6.41 -4.93
C GLY A 102 11.56 5.74 -3.56
N ASP A 103 12.07 4.50 -3.57
CA ASP A 103 12.88 3.83 -2.54
C ASP A 103 12.30 3.46 -1.17
N GLY A 104 12.44 2.16 -0.86
CA GLY A 104 12.61 1.66 0.51
C GLY A 104 11.43 0.87 1.07
N GLN A 105 11.48 -0.46 0.93
CA GLN A 105 10.84 -1.48 1.78
C GLN A 105 9.60 -1.01 2.58
N GLN A 106 8.40 -1.23 2.04
CA GLN A 106 7.16 -1.09 2.79
C GLN A 106 7.05 -2.21 3.84
N GLN A 107 7.77 -2.05 4.96
CA GLN A 107 7.25 -2.50 6.25
C GLN A 107 5.84 -1.90 6.36
N ALA A 108 4.85 -2.74 6.71
CA ALA A 108 3.51 -2.27 7.00
C ALA A 108 3.63 -1.07 7.94
N GLN A 109 3.17 0.11 7.50
CA GLN A 109 3.36 1.35 8.26
C GLN A 109 2.84 1.12 9.68
N ARG A 110 3.71 1.32 10.68
CA ARG A 110 3.38 1.05 12.09
C ARG A 110 2.23 1.96 12.54
N ARG A 111 1.15 1.35 13.04
CA ARG A 111 -0.10 2.02 13.50
C ARG A 111 -0.58 1.41 14.82
N GLN A 112 0.20 1.57 15.88
CA GLN A 112 -0.06 0.97 17.20
C GLN A 112 -1.13 1.71 18.01
N PHE A 113 -1.41 2.98 17.67
CA PHE A 113 -2.56 3.73 18.18
C PHE A 113 -3.27 4.46 17.04
N LYS A 114 -4.51 4.90 17.31
CA LYS A 114 -5.33 5.66 16.35
C LYS A 114 -5.23 7.16 16.63
N VAL A 115 -5.07 7.94 15.57
CA VAL A 115 -5.26 9.41 15.59
C VAL A 115 -6.69 9.76 15.18
N LEU A 116 -7.05 11.04 15.20
CA LEU A 116 -8.36 11.47 14.70
C LEU A 116 -8.45 11.24 13.19
N LYS A 117 -9.67 11.05 12.69
CA LYS A 117 -9.90 10.91 11.24
C LYS A 117 -9.39 12.12 10.44
N ALA A 118 -9.51 13.33 10.99
CA ALA A 118 -9.01 14.54 10.35
C ALA A 118 -7.47 14.58 10.30
N ASP A 119 -6.81 14.04 11.32
CA ASP A 119 -5.35 13.93 11.36
C ASP A 119 -4.83 12.91 10.35
N GLU A 120 -5.46 11.74 10.28
CA GLU A 120 -5.12 10.71 9.29
C GLU A 120 -5.25 11.26 7.86
N GLN A 121 -6.35 11.95 7.56
CA GLN A 121 -6.54 12.61 6.26
C GLN A 121 -5.48 13.67 5.95
N PHE A 122 -5.08 14.45 6.95
CA PHE A 122 -4.03 15.45 6.79
C PHE A 122 -2.66 14.80 6.56
N LEU A 123 -2.29 13.81 7.39
CA LEU A 123 -1.01 13.11 7.33
C LEU A 123 -0.85 12.33 6.01
N ASP A 124 -1.89 11.64 5.56
CA ASP A 124 -1.89 10.97 4.26
C ASP A 124 -1.80 11.98 3.11
N GLY A 125 -2.42 13.15 3.26
CA GLY A 125 -2.37 14.25 2.30
C GLY A 125 -1.00 14.93 2.18
N MET A 126 -0.10 14.75 3.15
CA MET A 126 1.27 15.29 3.09
C MET A 126 2.15 14.57 2.07
N GLY A 127 1.78 13.35 1.64
CA GLY A 127 2.63 12.54 0.77
C GLY A 127 3.91 12.04 1.43
N LEU A 128 4.00 12.14 2.77
CA LEU A 128 5.14 11.63 3.55
C LEU A 128 4.75 10.36 4.30
N ARG A 129 5.71 9.46 4.49
CA ARG A 129 5.51 8.30 5.36
C ARG A 129 5.39 8.77 6.79
N TRP A 130 4.32 8.35 7.48
CA TRP A 130 4.17 8.57 8.92
C TRP A 130 3.90 7.25 9.65
N GLU A 131 4.16 7.23 10.95
CA GLU A 131 3.98 6.11 11.86
C GLU A 131 3.34 6.55 13.18
N ALA A 132 2.54 5.68 13.77
CA ALA A 132 2.00 5.82 15.12
C ALA A 132 2.55 4.68 15.98
N ALA A 133 3.45 5.00 16.89
CA ALA A 133 4.20 4.07 17.73
C ALA A 133 3.86 4.27 19.21
N VAL A 134 3.90 3.19 19.99
CA VAL A 134 3.75 3.19 21.43
C VAL A 134 5.04 2.66 22.04
N GLU A 135 5.69 3.48 22.88
CA GLU A 135 6.91 3.12 23.60
C GLU A 135 6.71 3.38 25.10
N GLY A 136 6.49 2.30 25.84
CA GLY A 136 6.04 2.40 27.24
C GLY A 136 4.69 3.12 27.32
N GLU A 137 4.64 4.22 28.07
CA GLU A 137 3.44 5.05 28.22
C GLU A 137 3.34 6.18 27.17
N ALA A 138 4.38 6.38 26.35
CA ALA A 138 4.40 7.44 25.35
C ALA A 138 3.80 6.96 24.02
N GLN A 139 3.00 7.81 23.37
CA GLN A 139 2.53 7.60 22.00
C GLN A 139 3.25 8.59 21.09
N TRP A 140 3.97 8.08 20.10
CA TRP A 140 4.76 8.88 19.18
C TRP A 140 4.15 8.84 17.79
N LEU A 141 3.83 10.01 17.26
CA LEU A 141 3.62 10.19 15.83
C LEU A 141 4.96 10.54 15.20
N VAL A 142 5.46 9.73 14.28
CA VAL A 142 6.74 9.95 13.58
C VAL A 142 6.47 10.19 12.10
N ILE A 143 6.88 11.34 11.59
CA ILE A 143 6.83 11.73 10.18
C ILE A 143 8.24 11.60 9.62
N HIS A 144 8.39 10.75 8.61
CA HIS A 144 9.66 10.48 7.95
C HIS A 144 9.89 11.45 6.80
N ASP A 145 11.16 11.67 6.47
CA ASP A 145 11.62 12.47 5.34
C ASP A 145 11.06 13.90 5.31
N TYR A 146 10.80 14.47 6.48
CA TYR A 146 10.32 15.84 6.66
C TYR A 146 11.39 16.83 6.19
N GLN A 147 11.03 17.68 5.23
CA GLN A 147 11.92 18.68 4.67
C GLN A 147 11.85 19.96 5.49
N LEU A 148 12.98 20.36 6.07
CA LEU A 148 13.10 21.66 6.72
C LEU A 148 13.17 22.78 5.67
N PRO A 149 12.91 24.04 6.05
CA PRO A 149 13.18 25.19 5.19
C PRO A 149 14.68 25.34 4.88
N ALA A 150 15.01 26.06 3.81
CA ALA A 150 16.40 26.41 3.52
C ALA A 150 16.99 27.25 4.67
N GLY A 151 18.23 26.95 5.07
CA GLY A 151 18.89 27.59 6.22
C GLY A 151 19.01 26.69 7.45
N TYR A 152 18.44 25.49 7.40
CA TYR A 152 18.66 24.43 8.38
C TYR A 152 19.62 23.34 7.88
N SER A 153 20.18 22.59 8.81
CA SER A 153 20.98 21.40 8.53
C SER A 153 20.75 20.33 9.61
N PRO A 154 20.57 19.04 9.26
CA PRO A 154 20.38 18.52 7.89
C PRO A 154 19.05 19.01 7.27
N GLN A 155 18.91 18.90 5.95
CA GLN A 155 17.71 19.38 5.25
C GLN A 155 16.50 18.44 5.44
N THR A 156 16.77 17.15 5.58
CA THR A 156 15.76 16.11 5.74
C THR A 156 15.91 15.48 7.12
N VAL A 157 14.81 15.36 7.85
CA VAL A 157 14.75 14.85 9.22
C VAL A 157 13.54 13.94 9.41
N GLN A 158 13.55 13.16 10.48
CA GLN A 158 12.34 12.65 11.10
C GLN A 158 11.81 13.69 12.08
N LEU A 159 10.52 13.99 11.99
CA LEU A 159 9.79 14.81 12.95
C LEU A 159 8.97 13.87 13.84
N ALA A 160 9.05 14.02 15.15
CA ALA A 160 8.23 13.29 16.09
C ALA A 160 7.38 14.22 16.97
N LEU A 161 6.13 13.82 17.22
CA LEU A 161 5.20 14.46 18.16
C LEU A 161 4.81 13.45 19.23
N ASN A 162 4.82 13.88 20.49
CA ASN A 162 4.27 13.10 21.59
C ASN A 162 2.76 13.33 21.65
N ILE A 163 1.98 12.31 21.34
CA ILE A 163 0.52 12.35 21.38
C ILE A 163 0.07 11.87 22.75
N HIS A 164 -0.56 12.76 23.51
CA HIS A 164 -1.12 12.38 24.80
C HIS A 164 -2.28 11.40 24.61
N LYS A 165 -2.46 10.43 25.51
CA LYS A 165 -3.56 9.45 25.45
C LYS A 165 -4.97 10.08 25.46
N ASP A 166 -5.08 11.27 26.04
CA ASP A 166 -6.33 12.04 26.14
C ASP A 166 -6.46 13.08 25.02
N TYR A 167 -5.59 13.06 24.01
CA TYR A 167 -5.72 13.91 22.83
C TYR A 167 -7.06 13.64 22.10
N PRO A 168 -7.80 14.66 21.66
CA PRO A 168 -7.45 16.10 21.62
C PRO A 168 -7.82 16.91 22.86
N ALA A 169 -8.40 16.31 23.91
CA ALA A 169 -8.67 17.01 25.16
C ALA A 169 -7.38 17.48 25.84
N ALA A 170 -6.30 16.70 25.69
CA ALA A 170 -4.95 17.12 26.02
C ALA A 170 -4.23 17.70 24.80
N GLN A 171 -3.52 18.81 25.00
CA GLN A 171 -2.72 19.44 23.95
C GLN A 171 -1.55 18.56 23.49
N ILE A 172 -1.15 18.73 22.23
CA ILE A 172 0.18 18.32 21.77
C ILE A 172 1.16 19.43 22.17
N ASP A 173 2.20 19.06 22.92
CA ASP A 173 3.25 19.96 23.39
C ASP A 173 4.61 19.56 22.79
N MET A 174 5.41 20.57 22.43
CA MET A 174 6.72 20.43 21.79
C MET A 174 6.70 19.66 20.45
N PHE A 175 7.85 19.64 19.78
CA PHE A 175 8.12 18.79 18.63
C PHE A 175 9.58 18.38 18.64
N TYR A 176 9.90 17.27 17.98
CA TYR A 176 11.20 16.62 18.12
C TYR A 176 11.79 16.31 16.75
N PHE A 177 13.10 16.48 16.59
CA PHE A 177 13.80 16.15 15.36
C PHE A 177 14.93 15.14 15.55
N TRP A 178 15.03 14.22 14.59
CA TRP A 178 16.21 13.39 14.42
C TRP A 178 16.63 13.32 12.94
N PRO A 179 17.92 13.52 12.61
CA PRO A 179 19.00 13.97 13.47
C PRO A 179 18.76 15.37 14.07
N HIS A 180 19.59 15.77 15.04
CA HIS A 180 19.53 17.10 15.65
C HIS A 180 19.70 18.21 14.60
N VAL A 181 18.89 19.25 14.73
CA VAL A 181 18.79 20.36 13.76
C VAL A 181 19.63 21.54 14.25
N ARG A 182 20.31 22.17 13.29
CA ARG A 182 21.08 23.40 13.50
C ARG A 182 20.81 24.39 12.38
N LEU A 183 20.97 25.67 12.67
CA LEU A 183 20.99 26.70 11.62
C LEU A 183 22.31 26.63 10.85
N ALA A 184 22.24 26.79 9.53
CA ALA A 184 23.41 26.87 8.65
C ALA A 184 24.30 28.08 8.98
N SER A 185 23.72 29.13 9.59
CA SER A 185 24.46 30.28 10.11
C SER A 185 25.32 29.97 11.34
N GLY A 186 25.14 28.80 11.96
CA GLY A 186 25.80 28.42 13.22
C GLY A 186 25.20 29.07 14.47
N ARG A 187 24.17 29.92 14.32
CA ARG A 187 23.44 30.48 15.46
C ARG A 187 22.75 29.35 16.24
N GLU A 188 22.88 29.39 17.55
CA GLU A 188 22.20 28.44 18.43
C GLU A 188 20.69 28.65 18.39
N ILE A 189 19.96 27.53 18.39
CA ILE A 189 18.51 27.53 18.46
C ILE A 189 18.12 27.43 19.95
N PRO A 190 17.43 28.43 20.51
CA PRO A 190 17.09 28.43 21.91
C PRO A 190 16.09 27.33 22.28
N SER A 191 16.15 26.90 23.54
CA SER A 191 15.21 25.94 24.14
C SER A 191 15.10 24.61 23.39
N THR A 192 16.25 24.03 23.02
CA THR A 192 16.40 22.73 22.33
C THR A 192 17.13 21.67 23.16
N GLN A 193 17.21 21.85 24.48
CA GLN A 193 17.94 20.96 25.40
C GLN A 193 17.14 19.72 25.81
N VAL A 194 15.83 19.71 25.57
CA VAL A 194 14.98 18.53 25.84
C VAL A 194 15.33 17.43 24.84
N THR A 195 15.32 16.18 25.28
CA THR A 195 15.51 15.02 24.40
C THR A 195 14.45 13.96 24.67
N ALA A 196 14.14 13.17 23.64
CA ALA A 196 13.28 12.00 23.75
C ALA A 196 13.93 10.85 22.97
N THR A 197 13.74 9.61 23.43
CA THR A 197 14.18 8.42 22.68
C THR A 197 12.96 7.82 22.00
N VAL A 198 13.05 7.63 20.68
CA VAL A 198 12.02 6.98 19.85
C VAL A 198 12.73 6.05 18.88
N ASP A 199 12.35 4.77 18.85
CA ASP A 199 12.98 3.71 18.07
C ASP A 199 14.50 3.60 18.27
N GLY A 200 14.95 3.83 19.50
CA GLY A 200 16.38 3.84 19.86
C GLY A 200 17.17 5.05 19.34
N HIS A 201 16.52 6.01 18.67
CA HIS A 201 17.13 7.26 18.26
C HIS A 201 16.84 8.36 19.28
N VAL A 202 17.84 9.18 19.59
CA VAL A 202 17.70 10.33 20.48
C VAL A 202 17.32 11.54 19.65
N PHE A 203 16.08 12.00 19.80
CA PHE A 203 15.56 13.19 19.15
C PHE A 203 15.84 14.44 19.98
N GLN A 204 16.11 15.55 19.30
CA GLN A 204 16.20 16.89 19.88
C GLN A 204 14.80 17.49 20.00
N GLY A 205 14.36 17.76 21.23
CA GLY A 205 13.07 18.38 21.54
C GLY A 205 13.12 19.90 21.55
N TRP A 206 12.15 20.51 20.89
CA TRP A 206 11.97 21.96 20.84
C TRP A 206 10.84 22.37 21.78
N SER A 207 11.22 22.99 22.90
CA SER A 207 10.28 23.49 23.89
C SER A 207 9.68 24.79 23.38
N ARG A 208 8.47 24.71 22.80
CA ARG A 208 7.72 25.85 22.28
C ARG A 208 6.29 25.78 22.81
N HIS A 209 6.10 26.33 24.01
CA HIS A 209 4.80 26.30 24.67
C HIS A 209 3.86 27.35 24.07
N ARG A 210 2.59 26.95 23.97
CA ARG A 210 1.49 27.85 23.64
C ARG A 210 1.30 28.87 24.75
N ASN A 211 0.95 30.09 24.37
CA ASN A 211 0.58 31.18 25.27
C ASN A 211 -0.93 31.46 25.17
N GLU A 212 -1.44 32.42 25.92
CA GLU A 212 -2.87 32.79 25.90
C GLU A 212 -3.40 33.11 24.49
N ALA A 213 -2.57 33.66 23.60
CA ALA A 213 -2.95 33.99 22.23
C ALA A 213 -2.99 32.77 21.28
N SER A 214 -2.40 31.63 21.69
CA SER A 214 -2.27 30.40 20.90
C SER A 214 -2.72 29.16 21.67
N LYS A 215 -3.56 29.38 22.70
CA LYS A 215 -4.06 28.36 23.61
C LYS A 215 -4.74 27.24 22.84
N TRP A 216 -4.45 26.00 23.24
CA TRP A 216 -5.06 24.82 22.65
C TRP A 216 -6.58 24.79 22.88
N ASP A 217 -7.33 24.50 21.83
CA ASP A 217 -8.77 24.27 21.85
C ASP A 217 -9.08 22.83 21.42
N GLU A 218 -9.52 22.00 22.37
CA GLU A 218 -9.80 20.57 22.15
C GLU A 218 -10.86 20.28 21.05
N TYR A 219 -11.67 21.27 20.68
CA TYR A 219 -12.71 21.12 19.66
C TYR A 219 -12.22 21.46 18.24
N SER A 220 -11.16 22.25 18.11
CA SER A 220 -10.71 22.79 16.82
C SER A 220 -9.24 22.51 16.50
N ASP A 221 -8.39 22.41 17.53
CA ASP A 221 -6.99 22.06 17.36
C ASP A 221 -6.75 20.56 17.20
N ASN A 222 -5.74 20.25 16.39
CA ASN A 222 -5.38 18.90 16.03
C ASN A 222 -3.93 18.83 15.51
N ILE A 223 -3.49 17.71 14.94
CA ILE A 223 -2.10 17.55 14.45
C ILE A 223 -1.80 18.58 13.36
N ARG A 224 -2.75 18.89 12.48
CA ARG A 224 -2.56 19.91 11.43
C ARG A 224 -2.30 21.30 12.01
N THR A 225 -3.08 21.72 13.02
CA THR A 225 -2.85 23.05 13.64
C THR A 225 -1.57 23.07 14.47
N HIS A 226 -1.18 21.93 15.05
CA HIS A 226 0.14 21.80 15.69
C HIS A 226 1.29 21.88 14.67
N MET A 227 1.16 21.27 13.50
CA MET A 227 2.15 21.38 12.42
C MET A 227 2.32 22.83 11.93
N ALA A 228 1.24 23.62 11.86
CA ALA A 228 1.34 25.05 11.57
C ALA A 228 2.14 25.82 12.64
N LEU A 229 2.07 25.40 13.91
CA LEU A 229 2.92 25.94 14.98
C LEU A 229 4.38 25.52 14.81
N VAL A 230 4.65 24.28 14.38
CA VAL A 230 6.02 23.84 14.04
C VAL A 230 6.60 24.71 12.93
N GLU A 231 5.86 24.91 11.84
CA GLU A 231 6.27 25.76 10.71
C GLU A 231 6.53 27.21 11.14
N THR A 232 5.65 27.77 11.98
CA THR A 232 5.84 29.13 12.55
C THR A 232 7.10 29.22 13.39
N CYS A 233 7.40 28.20 14.19
CA CYS A 233 8.61 28.15 15.00
C CYS A 233 9.87 28.07 14.14
N LEU A 234 9.84 27.30 13.05
CA LEU A 234 10.94 27.21 12.10
C LEU A 234 11.17 28.57 11.40
N ALA A 235 10.14 29.19 10.86
CA ALA A 235 10.24 30.50 10.20
C ALA A 235 10.86 31.56 11.13
N LYS A 236 10.43 31.61 12.39
CA LYS A 236 10.95 32.54 13.40
C LYS A 236 12.47 32.41 13.63
N GLU A 237 13.03 31.20 13.63
CA GLU A 237 14.47 31.02 13.80
C GLU A 237 15.28 31.32 12.52
N LEU A 238 14.61 31.52 11.39
CA LEU A 238 15.22 32.10 10.18
C LEU A 238 15.11 33.63 10.14
N GLY A 239 14.35 34.23 11.06
CA GLY A 239 14.12 35.68 11.11
C GLY A 239 12.98 36.15 10.22
N GLU A 240 12.09 35.24 9.82
CA GLU A 240 10.85 35.51 9.09
C GLU A 240 9.66 35.80 10.03
#